data_AF-B6GEI8-F1
#
_entry.id   AF-B6GEI8-F1
#
_cell.length_a   1.000
_cell.length_b   1.000
_cell.length_c   1.000
_cell.angle_alpha   90.00
_cell.angle_beta   90.00
_cell.angle_gamma   90.00
#
_symmetry.space_group_name_H-M   'P 1'
#
loop_
_entity.id
_entity.type
_entity.pdbx_description
1 polymer ?
#
loop_
_entity_poly.entity_id
_entity_poly.type
_entity_poly.pdbx_seq_one_letter_code
_entity_poly.pdbx_strand_id
1 'polypeptide(L)'
;MTDFDMIFDRLRGLTWSHVAMATCCFVLGAALFVSPAWVHADFVRLQQLLSWFAIASGALSLIGSFASAAPFSLRGVEPVAGVVLLAGGLWTLNFPLAASTFTVSVSALGIFLALYLVLTALEMDRRGAGHWVAQLVGALAVLAVSFAGLFGLAGSAGMLALAALQLYIAGWGFVYASVSLSVRASKVAAA
;
A
#
# COMPACT_ATOMS: atom_id res chain seq x y z
N MET A 1 24.89 13.81 -21.76
CA MET A 1 23.74 13.28 -21.00
C MET A 1 23.39 14.34 -19.97
N THR A 2 22.19 14.92 -20.04
CA THR A 2 21.78 16.01 -19.15
C THR A 2 21.27 15.44 -17.82
N ASP A 3 21.26 16.25 -16.74
CA ASP A 3 20.71 15.83 -15.43
C ASP A 3 19.25 15.35 -15.53
N PHE A 4 18.49 15.93 -16.47
CA PHE A 4 17.12 15.52 -16.77
C PHE A 4 17.06 14.10 -17.31
N ASP A 5 17.95 13.72 -18.24
CA ASP A 5 18.00 12.36 -18.78
C ASP A 5 18.27 11.32 -17.69
N MET A 6 19.12 11.66 -16.73
CA MET A 6 19.45 10.80 -15.59
C MET A 6 18.26 10.64 -14.61
N ILE A 7 17.47 11.70 -14.40
CA ILE A 7 16.26 11.64 -13.59
C ILE A 7 15.19 10.78 -14.28
N PHE A 8 14.96 10.97 -15.58
CA PHE A 8 14.01 10.17 -16.34
C PHE A 8 14.41 8.69 -16.41
N ASP A 9 15.71 8.38 -16.54
CA ASP A 9 16.23 7.00 -16.52
C ASP A 9 15.99 6.32 -15.17
N ARG A 10 16.10 7.07 -14.06
CA ARG A 10 15.76 6.57 -12.72
C ARG A 10 14.26 6.38 -12.54
N LEU A 11 13.44 7.35 -12.96
CA LEU A 11 11.98 7.29 -12.82
C LEU A 11 11.38 6.11 -13.61
N ARG A 12 11.88 5.87 -14.83
CA ARG A 12 11.46 4.72 -15.65
C ARG A 12 11.87 3.37 -15.04
N GLY A 13 12.92 3.38 -14.22
CA GLY A 13 13.42 2.23 -13.49
C GLY A 13 12.65 1.86 -12.22
N LEU A 14 11.69 2.70 -11.80
CA LEU A 14 10.89 2.45 -10.60
C LEU A 14 9.83 1.36 -10.85
N THR A 15 9.50 0.65 -9.77
CA THR A 15 8.35 -0.23 -9.71
C THR A 15 7.08 0.60 -9.47
N TRP A 16 6.39 0.96 -10.56
CA TRP A 16 5.20 1.82 -10.53
C TRP A 16 4.03 1.22 -9.73
N SER A 17 3.99 -0.10 -9.59
CA SER A 17 3.11 -0.84 -8.67
C SER A 17 3.24 -0.33 -7.22
N HIS A 18 4.47 -0.24 -6.70
CA HIS A 18 4.74 0.25 -5.35
C HIS A 18 4.50 1.76 -5.23
N VAL A 19 4.82 2.55 -6.27
CA VAL A 19 4.54 4.00 -6.30
C VAL A 19 3.04 4.27 -6.22
N ALA A 20 2.23 3.52 -6.99
CA ALA A 20 0.78 3.59 -6.94
C ALA A 20 0.27 3.25 -5.53
N MET A 21 0.74 2.14 -4.94
CA MET A 21 0.33 1.72 -3.61
C MET A 21 0.69 2.76 -2.54
N ALA A 22 1.89 3.32 -2.58
CA ALA A 22 2.33 4.38 -1.67
C ALA A 22 1.40 5.60 -1.77
N THR A 23 1.10 6.04 -3.00
CA THR A 23 0.23 7.19 -3.26
C THR A 23 -1.15 6.96 -2.67
N CYS A 24 -1.75 5.80 -2.95
CA CYS A 24 -3.06 5.46 -2.39
C CYS A 24 -3.01 5.44 -0.86
N CYS A 25 -1.98 4.84 -0.25
CA CYS A 25 -1.84 4.77 1.20
C CYS A 25 -1.77 6.17 1.84
N PHE A 26 -1.00 7.09 1.26
CA PHE A 26 -0.92 8.47 1.75
C PHE A 26 -2.23 9.23 1.59
N VAL A 27 -2.90 9.10 0.44
CA VAL A 27 -4.20 9.76 0.19
C VAL A 27 -5.26 9.27 1.17
N LEU A 28 -5.37 7.95 1.36
CA LEU A 28 -6.33 7.39 2.32
C LEU A 28 -5.94 7.72 3.76
N GLY A 29 -4.65 7.63 4.12
CA GLY A 29 -4.17 7.99 5.45
C GLY A 29 -4.49 9.44 5.80
N ALA A 30 -4.26 10.37 4.87
CA ALA A 30 -4.63 11.77 5.02
C ALA A 30 -6.14 11.96 5.13
N ALA A 31 -6.92 11.28 4.28
CA ALA A 31 -8.38 11.33 4.32
C ALA A 31 -8.91 10.86 5.69
N LEU A 32 -8.38 9.77 6.24
CA LEU A 32 -8.79 9.25 7.55
C LEU A 32 -8.32 10.13 8.72
N PHE A 33 -7.14 10.75 8.59
CA PHE A 33 -6.60 11.66 9.61
C PHE A 33 -7.39 12.97 9.71
N VAL A 34 -7.74 13.56 8.56
CA VAL A 34 -8.42 14.86 8.46
C VAL A 34 -9.95 14.73 8.49
N SER A 35 -10.49 13.52 8.29
CA SER A 35 -11.94 13.30 8.26
C SER A 35 -12.60 13.80 9.55
N PRO A 36 -13.67 14.64 9.47
CA PRO A 36 -14.47 15.05 10.63
C PRO A 36 -15.25 13.88 11.27
N ALA A 37 -14.96 12.64 10.88
CA ALA A 37 -15.45 11.40 11.47
C ALA A 37 -15.18 11.27 12.98
N TRP A 38 -14.32 12.11 13.55
CA TRP A 38 -14.20 12.32 15.01
C TRP A 38 -15.51 12.74 15.68
N VAL A 39 -16.46 13.33 14.94
CA VAL A 39 -17.64 13.96 15.52
C VAL A 39 -18.97 13.55 14.86
N HIS A 40 -19.02 13.24 13.55
CA HIS A 40 -20.31 13.12 12.82
C HIS A 40 -20.39 12.14 11.63
N ALA A 41 -19.42 11.24 11.39
CA ALA A 41 -19.44 10.47 10.14
C ALA A 41 -20.48 9.34 10.11
N ASP A 42 -21.30 9.35 9.05
CA ASP A 42 -22.03 8.18 8.56
C ASP A 42 -21.04 7.07 8.19
N PHE A 43 -21.12 5.93 8.88
CA PHE A 43 -20.33 4.73 8.60
C PHE A 43 -20.34 4.34 7.11
N VAL A 44 -21.47 4.56 6.42
CA VAL A 44 -21.64 4.30 4.99
C VAL A 44 -20.59 5.04 4.16
N ARG A 45 -20.27 6.30 4.48
CA ARG A 45 -19.27 7.09 3.76
C ARG A 45 -17.86 6.58 4.00
N LEU A 46 -17.53 6.19 5.23
CA LEU A 46 -16.22 5.62 5.57
C LEU A 46 -15.99 4.29 4.86
N GLN A 47 -17.01 3.44 4.79
CA GLN A 47 -16.92 2.18 4.06
C GLN A 47 -16.79 2.41 2.55
N GLN A 48 -17.59 3.31 1.96
CA GLN A 48 -17.45 3.67 0.54
C GLN A 48 -16.06 4.17 0.21
N LEU A 49 -15.46 4.99 1.07
CA LEU A 49 -14.11 5.50 0.92
C LEU A 49 -13.06 4.37 0.92
N LEU A 50 -13.21 3.36 1.79
CA LEU A 50 -12.36 2.17 1.77
C LEU A 50 -12.55 1.31 0.52
N SER A 51 -13.79 1.10 0.08
CA SER A 51 -14.08 0.35 -1.15
C SER A 51 -13.47 1.04 -2.38
N TRP A 52 -13.63 2.36 -2.49
CA TRP A 52 -13.03 3.15 -3.56
C TRP A 52 -11.50 3.17 -3.48
N PHE A 53 -10.92 3.23 -2.28
CA PHE A 53 -9.49 3.06 -2.11
C PHE A 53 -9.04 1.70 -2.67
N ALA A 54 -9.68 0.60 -2.28
CA ALA A 54 -9.28 -0.73 -2.70
C ALA A 54 -9.42 -0.93 -4.22
N ILE A 55 -10.45 -0.35 -4.83
CA ILE A 55 -10.63 -0.31 -6.29
C ILE A 55 -9.49 0.49 -6.94
N ALA A 56 -9.25 1.72 -6.48
CA ALA A 56 -8.27 2.61 -7.08
C ALA A 56 -6.85 2.09 -6.91
N SER A 57 -6.47 1.65 -5.70
CA SER A 57 -5.16 1.07 -5.42
C SER A 57 -4.96 -0.24 -6.16
N GLY A 58 -5.99 -1.09 -6.25
CA GLY A 58 -5.97 -2.33 -7.02
C GLY A 58 -5.76 -2.09 -8.51
N ALA A 59 -6.55 -1.20 -9.11
CA ALA A 59 -6.45 -0.84 -10.52
C ALA A 59 -5.11 -0.15 -10.86
N LEU A 60 -4.68 0.83 -10.06
CA LEU A 60 -3.42 1.54 -10.28
C LEU A 60 -2.21 0.61 -10.06
N SER A 61 -2.28 -0.30 -9.10
CA SER A 61 -1.20 -1.29 -8.89
C SER A 61 -1.13 -2.29 -10.03
N LEU A 62 -2.28 -2.72 -10.58
CA LEU A 62 -2.32 -3.57 -11.78
C LEU A 62 -1.72 -2.86 -12.99
N ILE A 63 -2.20 -1.66 -13.29
CA ILE A 63 -1.67 -0.84 -14.40
C ILE A 63 -0.19 -0.59 -14.20
N GLY A 64 0.23 -0.19 -12.99
CA GLY A 64 1.63 0.06 -12.64
C GLY A 64 2.52 -1.19 -12.73
N SER A 65 1.97 -2.38 -12.47
CA SER A 65 2.70 -3.64 -12.62
C SER A 65 3.00 -3.95 -14.09
N PHE A 66 2.06 -3.68 -15.00
CA PHE A 66 2.24 -3.92 -16.43
C PHE A 66 2.93 -2.76 -17.16
N ALA A 67 2.79 -1.53 -16.67
CA ALA A 67 3.43 -0.34 -17.23
C ALA A 67 4.89 -0.18 -16.79
N SER A 68 5.35 -0.90 -15.75
CA SER A 68 6.74 -0.82 -15.33
C SER A 68 7.65 -1.49 -16.35
N ALA A 69 8.66 -0.74 -16.79
CA ALA A 69 9.75 -1.30 -17.59
C ALA A 69 10.67 -2.20 -16.74
N ALA A 70 10.60 -2.10 -15.41
CA ALA A 70 11.36 -2.99 -14.53
C ALA A 70 10.73 -4.39 -14.56
N PRO A 71 11.54 -5.47 -14.67
CA PRO A 71 11.03 -6.82 -14.57
C PRO A 71 10.34 -7.00 -13.22
N PHE A 72 9.21 -7.72 -13.20
CA PHE A 72 8.39 -7.93 -12.01
C PHE A 72 9.26 -8.13 -10.78
N SER A 73 9.07 -7.26 -9.79
CA SER A 73 9.81 -7.32 -8.55
C SER A 73 9.55 -8.68 -7.89
N LEU A 74 8.30 -9.14 -7.91
CA LEU A 74 7.87 -10.32 -7.15
C LEU A 74 7.30 -11.43 -8.02
N ARG A 75 7.82 -11.65 -9.24
CA ARG A 75 7.39 -12.75 -10.14
C ARG A 75 5.86 -12.85 -10.30
N GLY A 76 5.15 -11.72 -10.37
CA GLY A 76 3.70 -11.69 -10.55
C GLY A 76 2.85 -11.55 -9.27
N VAL A 77 3.45 -11.43 -8.08
CA VAL A 77 2.68 -11.09 -6.85
C VAL A 77 2.09 -9.69 -6.92
N GLU A 78 2.76 -8.74 -7.58
CA GLU A 78 2.30 -7.35 -7.71
C GLU A 78 0.91 -7.26 -8.39
N PRO A 79 0.67 -7.90 -9.55
CA PRO A 79 -0.67 -7.93 -10.12
C PRO A 79 -1.66 -8.75 -9.28
N VAL A 80 -1.24 -9.83 -8.62
CA VAL A 80 -2.13 -10.60 -7.71
C VAL A 80 -2.62 -9.72 -6.55
N ALA A 81 -1.72 -8.96 -5.92
CA ALA A 81 -2.07 -8.01 -4.86
C ALA A 81 -3.06 -6.96 -5.38
N GLY A 82 -2.86 -6.46 -6.61
CA GLY A 82 -3.78 -5.55 -7.28
C GLY A 82 -5.16 -6.17 -7.54
N VAL A 83 -5.24 -7.42 -8.01
CA VAL A 83 -6.51 -8.15 -8.20
C VAL A 83 -7.24 -8.35 -6.88
N VAL A 84 -6.53 -8.74 -5.82
CA VAL A 84 -7.14 -8.96 -4.50
C VAL A 84 -7.77 -7.68 -3.97
N LEU A 85 -7.08 -6.54 -4.06
CA LEU A 85 -7.62 -5.25 -3.65
C LEU A 85 -8.81 -4.83 -4.52
N LEU A 86 -8.69 -4.98 -5.85
CA LEU A 86 -9.76 -4.62 -6.78
C LEU A 86 -11.03 -5.45 -6.53
N ALA A 87 -10.88 -6.78 -6.41
CA ALA A 87 -11.98 -7.68 -6.14
C ALA A 87 -12.62 -7.41 -4.77
N GLY A 88 -11.80 -7.19 -3.74
CA GLY A 88 -12.28 -6.83 -2.40
C GLY A 88 -13.01 -5.48 -2.38
N GLY A 89 -12.50 -4.48 -3.10
CA GLY A 89 -13.14 -3.18 -3.25
C GLY A 89 -14.49 -3.26 -3.97
N LEU A 90 -14.55 -3.95 -5.12
CA LEU A 90 -15.79 -4.19 -5.86
C LEU A 90 -16.80 -4.99 -5.04
N TRP A 91 -16.35 -6.00 -4.30
CA TRP A 91 -17.21 -6.79 -3.43
C TRP A 91 -17.84 -5.92 -2.33
N THR A 92 -17.02 -5.17 -1.58
CA THR A 92 -17.49 -4.33 -0.47
C THR A 92 -18.34 -3.14 -0.92
N LEU A 93 -18.22 -2.74 -2.19
CA LEU A 93 -19.08 -1.72 -2.80
C LEU A 93 -20.49 -2.27 -3.11
N ASN A 94 -20.59 -3.52 -3.59
CA ASN A 94 -21.85 -4.16 -3.96
C ASN A 94 -22.55 -4.87 -2.79
N PHE A 95 -21.78 -5.28 -1.78
CA PHE A 95 -22.26 -5.95 -0.57
C PHE A 95 -21.80 -5.16 0.66
N PRO A 96 -22.58 -4.15 1.09
CA PRO A 96 -22.18 -3.29 2.19
C PRO A 96 -22.02 -4.09 3.49
N LEU A 97 -20.91 -3.88 4.18
CA LEU A 97 -20.63 -4.52 5.45
C LEU A 97 -21.38 -3.81 6.59
N ALA A 98 -21.59 -4.51 7.71
CA ALA A 98 -22.27 -3.93 8.87
C ALA A 98 -21.40 -2.88 9.58
N ALA A 99 -22.03 -1.90 10.25
CA ALA A 99 -21.35 -0.80 10.95
C ALA A 99 -20.22 -1.27 11.91
N SER A 100 -20.44 -2.40 12.57
CA SER A 100 -19.51 -3.03 13.53
C SER A 100 -18.23 -3.59 12.88
N THR A 101 -18.15 -3.66 11.56
CA THR A 101 -17.06 -4.35 10.85
C THR A 101 -16.00 -3.42 10.26
N PHE A 102 -16.15 -2.08 10.35
CA PHE A 102 -15.14 -1.14 9.85
C PHE A 102 -13.75 -1.42 10.43
N THR A 103 -13.67 -1.62 11.75
CA THR A 103 -12.44 -1.97 12.46
C THR A 103 -11.80 -3.23 11.87
N VAL A 104 -12.62 -4.25 11.58
CA VAL A 104 -12.16 -5.50 10.99
C VAL A 104 -11.63 -5.25 9.57
N SER A 105 -12.35 -4.48 8.75
CA SER A 105 -11.95 -4.19 7.36
C SER A 105 -10.66 -3.38 7.27
N VAL A 106 -10.50 -2.33 8.06
CA VAL A 106 -9.28 -1.52 8.12
C VAL A 106 -8.10 -2.34 8.64
N SER A 107 -8.31 -3.14 9.68
CA SER A 107 -7.25 -3.98 10.25
C SER A 107 -6.84 -5.08 9.27
N ALA A 108 -7.80 -5.69 8.57
CA ALA A 108 -7.52 -6.67 7.51
C ALA A 108 -6.73 -6.05 6.36
N LEU A 109 -7.06 -4.82 5.95
CA LEU A 109 -6.27 -4.08 4.98
C LEU A 109 -4.85 -3.84 5.48
N GLY A 110 -4.68 -3.42 6.73
CA GLY A 110 -3.36 -3.21 7.34
C GLY A 110 -2.52 -4.50 7.36
N ILE A 111 -3.12 -5.63 7.77
CA ILE A 111 -2.48 -6.95 7.73
C ILE A 111 -2.07 -7.32 6.30
N PHE A 112 -2.94 -7.11 5.32
CA PHE A 112 -2.62 -7.36 3.91
C PHE A 112 -1.43 -6.52 3.44
N LEU A 113 -1.40 -5.22 3.76
CA LEU A 113 -0.28 -4.35 3.42
C LEU A 113 1.01 -4.77 4.12
N ALA A 114 0.94 -5.18 5.40
CA ALA A 114 2.09 -5.70 6.13
C ALA A 114 2.68 -6.95 5.45
N LEU A 115 1.83 -7.92 5.07
CA LEU A 115 2.27 -9.11 4.33
C LEU A 115 2.89 -8.74 2.98
N TYR A 116 2.33 -7.77 2.28
CA TYR A 116 2.92 -7.27 1.04
C TYR A 116 4.32 -6.69 1.29
N LEU A 117 4.51 -5.88 2.34
CA LEU A 117 5.82 -5.36 2.71
C LEU A 117 6.81 -6.48 3.08
N VAL A 118 6.37 -7.55 3.76
CA VAL A 118 7.23 -8.74 4.01
C VAL A 118 7.71 -9.34 2.70
N LEU A 119 6.83 -9.51 1.71
CA LEU A 119 7.23 -10.03 0.39
C LEU A 119 8.25 -9.11 -0.29
N THR A 120 8.07 -7.78 -0.20
CA THR A 120 9.08 -6.84 -0.72
C THR A 120 10.42 -6.96 0.02
N ALA A 121 10.42 -7.18 1.34
CA ALA A 121 11.63 -7.37 2.13
C ALA A 121 12.38 -8.65 1.73
N LEU A 122 11.67 -9.76 1.51
CA LEU A 122 12.26 -11.01 1.02
C LEU A 122 12.90 -10.83 -0.37
N GLU A 123 12.27 -10.05 -1.24
CA GLU A 123 12.84 -9.75 -2.55
C GLU A 123 14.06 -8.84 -2.47
N MET A 124 14.07 -7.88 -1.54
CA MET A 124 15.22 -7.06 -1.23
C MET A 124 16.41 -7.91 -0.77
N ASP A 125 16.18 -8.88 0.10
CA ASP A 125 17.20 -9.86 0.52
C ASP A 125 17.69 -10.69 -0.66
N ARG A 126 16.76 -11.25 -1.46
CA ARG A 126 17.09 -12.06 -2.64
C ARG A 126 17.91 -11.31 -3.70
N ARG A 127 17.69 -10.00 -3.87
CA ARG A 127 18.43 -9.14 -4.82
C ARG A 127 19.66 -8.48 -4.19
N GLY A 128 19.89 -8.60 -2.88
CA GLY A 128 20.92 -7.86 -2.16
C GLY A 128 20.73 -6.33 -2.26
N ALA A 129 19.48 -5.87 -2.32
CA ALA A 129 19.11 -4.49 -2.59
C ALA A 129 18.52 -3.81 -1.36
N GLY A 130 19.13 -2.71 -0.90
CA GLY A 130 18.71 -1.97 0.29
C GLY A 130 18.84 -2.78 1.60
N HIS A 131 18.39 -2.19 2.70
CA HIS A 131 18.31 -2.85 4.01
C HIS A 131 16.95 -3.54 4.17
N TRP A 132 16.87 -4.82 3.85
CA TRP A 132 15.65 -5.62 3.98
C TRP A 132 15.13 -5.70 5.43
N VAL A 133 16.03 -5.67 6.42
CA VAL A 133 15.66 -5.66 7.85
C VAL A 133 14.82 -4.42 8.19
N ALA A 134 15.18 -3.25 7.65
CA ALA A 134 14.41 -2.03 7.87
C ALA A 134 12.98 -2.15 7.30
N GLN A 135 12.85 -2.77 6.12
CA GLN A 135 11.54 -3.05 5.51
C GLN A 135 10.72 -4.04 6.35
N LEU A 136 11.36 -5.07 6.90
CA LEU A 136 10.72 -6.04 7.78
C LEU A 136 10.24 -5.38 9.09
N VAL A 137 11.04 -4.49 9.67
CA VAL A 137 10.63 -3.69 10.85
C VAL A 137 9.42 -2.81 10.51
N GLY A 138 9.41 -2.16 9.34
CA GLY A 138 8.25 -1.42 8.86
C GLY A 138 6.99 -2.30 8.73
N ALA A 139 7.13 -3.50 8.15
CA ALA A 139 6.04 -4.46 8.03
C ALA A 139 5.50 -4.92 9.40
N LEU A 140 6.40 -5.20 10.36
CA LEU A 140 6.03 -5.56 11.73
C LEU A 140 5.33 -4.41 12.45
N ALA A 141 5.74 -3.15 12.21
CA ALA A 141 5.06 -1.98 12.75
C ALA A 141 3.64 -1.84 12.21
N VAL A 142 3.43 -1.99 10.88
CA VAL A 142 2.08 -2.01 10.28
C VAL A 142 1.24 -3.13 10.89
N LEU A 143 1.82 -4.32 11.06
CA LEU A 143 1.14 -5.47 11.65
C LEU A 143 0.72 -5.21 13.10
N ALA A 144 1.63 -4.65 13.92
CA ALA A 144 1.35 -4.31 15.31
C ALA A 144 0.23 -3.27 15.44
N VAL A 145 0.25 -2.23 14.60
CA VAL A 145 -0.82 -1.21 14.57
C VAL A 145 -2.15 -1.81 14.12
N SER A 146 -2.12 -2.72 13.13
CA SER A 146 -3.32 -3.41 12.64
C SER A 146 -3.95 -4.28 13.73
N PHE A 147 -3.14 -5.02 14.50
CA PHE A 147 -3.63 -5.79 15.64
C PHE A 147 -4.14 -4.89 16.78
N ALA A 148 -3.45 -3.78 17.05
CA ALA A 148 -3.91 -2.82 18.05
C ALA A 148 -5.30 -2.26 17.69
N GLY A 149 -5.56 -2.02 16.40
CA GLY A 149 -6.87 -1.67 15.88
C GLY A 149 -7.89 -2.80 16.06
N LEU A 150 -7.53 -4.03 15.68
CA LEU A 150 -8.42 -5.20 15.77
C LEU A 150 -8.87 -5.50 17.21
N PHE A 151 -7.97 -5.38 18.18
CA PHE A 151 -8.25 -5.58 19.60
C PHE A 151 -8.86 -4.34 20.28
N GLY A 152 -9.06 -3.24 19.54
CA GLY A 152 -9.70 -2.04 20.05
C GLY A 152 -8.88 -1.30 21.11
N LEU A 153 -7.54 -1.42 21.10
CA LEU A 153 -6.66 -0.88 22.15
C LEU A 153 -6.74 0.65 22.28
N ALA A 154 -7.13 1.36 21.23
CA ALA A 154 -7.28 2.82 21.23
C ALA A 154 -8.73 3.30 21.39
N GLY A 155 -9.69 2.39 21.59
CA GLY A 155 -11.12 2.70 21.66
C GLY A 155 -11.68 3.31 20.35
N SER A 156 -12.97 3.61 20.31
CA SER A 156 -13.66 4.14 19.12
C SER A 156 -13.05 5.45 18.61
N ALA A 157 -12.61 6.32 19.51
CA ALA A 157 -12.01 7.61 19.18
C ALA A 157 -10.63 7.48 18.49
N GLY A 158 -9.81 6.50 18.91
CA GLY A 158 -8.46 6.32 18.37
C GLY A 158 -8.37 5.46 17.12
N MET A 159 -9.46 4.78 16.72
CA MET A 159 -9.43 3.82 15.61
C MET A 159 -9.04 4.44 14.26
N LEU A 160 -9.53 5.65 13.95
CA LEU A 160 -9.18 6.33 12.70
C LEU A 160 -7.73 6.82 12.70
N ALA A 161 -7.22 7.24 13.85
CA ALA A 161 -5.81 7.63 13.99
C ALA A 161 -4.88 6.41 13.82
N LEU A 162 -5.24 5.25 14.39
CA LEU A 162 -4.51 4.00 14.14
C LEU A 162 -4.59 3.57 12.68
N ALA A 163 -5.76 3.70 12.05
CA ALA A 163 -5.97 3.42 10.64
C ALA A 163 -5.09 4.30 9.73
N ALA A 164 -5.02 5.60 10.04
CA ALA A 164 -4.14 6.53 9.33
C ALA A 164 -2.66 6.16 9.55
N LEU A 165 -2.27 5.86 10.80
CA LEU A 165 -0.89 5.51 11.15
C LEU A 165 -0.40 4.26 10.40
N GLN A 166 -1.18 3.18 10.37
CA GLN A 166 -0.80 1.97 9.62
C GLN A 166 -0.62 2.27 8.12
N LEU A 167 -1.44 3.15 7.54
CA LEU A 167 -1.36 3.52 6.13
C LEU A 167 -0.14 4.41 5.85
N TYR A 168 0.19 5.33 6.75
CA TYR A 168 1.41 6.13 6.62
C TYR A 168 2.68 5.28 6.69
N ILE A 169 2.75 4.35 7.65
CA ILE A 169 3.88 3.42 7.77
C ILE A 169 3.95 2.55 6.51
N ALA A 170 2.82 2.01 6.05
CA ALA A 170 2.77 1.20 4.84
C ALA A 170 3.20 1.99 3.61
N GLY A 171 2.73 3.22 3.46
CA GLY A 171 3.08 4.13 2.36
C GLY A 171 4.58 4.36 2.27
N TRP A 172 5.24 4.66 3.39
CA TRP A 172 6.71 4.77 3.44
C TRP A 172 7.42 3.46 3.12
N GLY A 173 6.89 2.32 3.56
CA GLY A 173 7.40 1.00 3.19
C GLY A 173 7.37 0.78 1.67
N PHE A 174 6.29 1.17 0.99
CA PHE A 174 6.20 1.07 -0.47
C PHE A 174 7.12 2.07 -1.19
N VAL A 175 7.28 3.29 -0.68
CA VAL A 175 8.28 4.23 -1.21
C VAL A 175 9.68 3.61 -1.13
N TYR A 176 10.04 3.07 0.03
CA TYR A 176 11.35 2.47 0.24
C TYR A 176 11.59 1.26 -0.66
N ALA A 177 10.59 0.37 -0.81
CA ALA A 177 10.64 -0.73 -1.76
C ALA A 177 10.80 -0.23 -3.20
N SER A 178 10.07 0.81 -3.60
CA SER A 178 10.11 1.33 -4.98
C SER A 178 11.49 1.84 -5.37
N VAL A 179 12.17 2.52 -4.44
CA VAL A 179 13.52 3.08 -4.65
C VAL A 179 14.58 1.98 -4.58
N SER A 180 14.49 1.11 -3.58
CA SER A 180 15.52 0.09 -3.33
C SER A 180 15.52 -1.00 -4.40
N LEU A 181 14.34 -1.36 -4.94
CA LEU A 181 14.20 -2.38 -5.98
C LEU A 181 14.25 -1.80 -7.40
N SER A 182 14.52 -0.50 -7.54
CA SER A 182 14.62 0.15 -8.83
C SER A 182 15.80 -0.35 -9.65
N VAL A 183 15.60 -0.52 -10.96
CA VAL A 183 16.64 -0.91 -11.91
C VAL A 183 16.78 0.21 -12.92
N ARG A 184 17.99 0.71 -13.16
CA ARG A 184 18.22 1.73 -14.20
C ARG A 184 17.63 1.27 -15.54
N ALA A 185 16.76 2.07 -16.15
CA ALA A 185 16.09 1.69 -17.39
C ALA A 185 17.09 1.46 -18.54
N SER A 186 18.20 2.20 -18.55
CA SER A 186 19.35 1.99 -19.43
C SER A 186 19.98 0.59 -19.33
N LYS A 187 19.94 -0.07 -18.17
CA LYS A 187 20.39 -1.46 -18.00
C LYS A 187 19.37 -2.49 -18.45
N VAL A 188 18.08 -2.14 -18.43
CA VAL A 188 17.00 -3.03 -18.88
C VAL A 188 16.93 -3.06 -20.41
N ALA A 189 17.12 -1.93 -21.08
CA ALA A 189 17.10 -1.85 -22.55
C ALA A 189 18.31 -2.51 -23.23
N ALA A 190 19.36 -2.85 -22.46
CA ALA A 190 20.58 -3.49 -22.94
C ALA A 190 20.61 -5.02 -22.72
N ALA A 191 19.59 -5.58 -22.08
CA ALA A 191 19.42 -7.01 -21.81
C ALA A 191 18.37 -7.61 -22.77
#